data_AF-A0A1V6IJ68-F1
#
_entry.id   AF-A0A1V6IJ68-F1
#
_cell.length_a   1.000
_cell.length_b   1.000
_cell.length_c   1.000
_cell.angle_alpha   90.00
_cell.angle_beta   90.00
_cell.angle_gamma   90.00
#
_symmetry.space_group_name_H-M   'P 1'
#
loop_
_entity.id
_entity.type
_entity.pdbx_description
1 polymer ?
#
loop_
_entity_poly.entity_id
_entity_poly.type
_entity_poly.pdbx_seq_one_letter_code
_entity_poly.pdbx_strand_id
1 'polypeptide(L)'
;MFGISKKFLQVIIIIFLIVVIGTIGFKLIGESKTSILDILYMAATSVITVGYGDIIGFYDKPMEKLFAIISLFIGAGCAISFHDSGCLFYRRRTEGRG
;
A
#
# COMPACT_ATOMS: atom_id res chain seq x y z
N MET A 1 13.44 -1.01 26.51
CA MET A 1 13.80 -0.35 25.24
C MET A 1 12.89 -0.93 24.16
N PHE A 2 12.15 -0.11 23.41
CA PHE A 2 11.03 -0.51 22.54
C PHE A 2 11.33 -1.75 21.68
N GLY A 3 10.84 -2.92 22.10
CA GLY A 3 10.98 -4.17 21.37
C GLY A 3 9.93 -4.27 20.28
N ILE A 4 10.10 -3.52 19.18
CA ILE A 4 9.30 -3.72 17.97
C ILE A 4 9.60 -5.14 17.47
N SER A 5 8.55 -5.96 17.31
CA SER A 5 8.72 -7.32 16.82
C SER A 5 9.21 -7.27 15.37
N LYS A 6 10.23 -8.08 15.04
CA LYS A 6 10.79 -8.15 13.67
C LYS A 6 9.69 -8.32 12.60
N LYS A 7 8.61 -9.02 12.94
CA LYS A 7 7.43 -9.23 12.08
C LYS A 7 6.69 -7.91 11.77
N PHE A 8 6.47 -7.06 12.76
CA PHE A 8 5.78 -5.78 12.56
C PHE A 8 6.62 -4.82 11.71
N LEU A 9 7.93 -4.77 11.97
CA LEU A 9 8.86 -3.99 11.15
C LEU A 9 8.90 -4.50 9.69
N GLN A 10 8.88 -5.82 9.50
CA GLN A 10 8.85 -6.42 8.17
C GLN A 10 7.60 -6.01 7.38
N VAL A 11 6.43 -5.95 8.02
CA VAL A 11 5.20 -5.49 7.34
C VAL A 11 5.28 -4.01 6.95
N ILE A 12 5.82 -3.15 7.80
CA ILE A 12 6.02 -1.73 7.47
C ILE A 12 6.96 -1.57 6.26
N ILE A 13 8.05 -2.33 6.23
CA ILE A 13 9.00 -2.32 5.10
C ILE A 13 8.32 -2.81 3.81
N ILE A 14 7.51 -3.87 3.89
CA ILE A 14 6.76 -4.40 2.74
C ILE A 14 5.78 -3.35 2.20
N ILE A 15 5.03 -2.67 3.07
CA ILE A 15 4.12 -1.59 2.67
C ILE A 15 4.89 -0.47 1.96
N PHE A 16 6.02 -0.05 2.54
CA PHE A 16 6.85 0.99 1.93
C PHE A 16 7.35 0.59 0.54
N LEU A 17 7.84 -0.64 0.38
CA LEU A 17 8.30 -1.16 -0.91
C LEU A 17 7.16 -1.17 -1.94
N ILE A 18 5.96 -1.59 -1.56
CA ILE A 18 4.81 -1.65 -2.48
C ILE A 18 4.37 -0.25 -2.89
N VAL A 19 4.39 0.74 -2.00
CA VAL A 19 4.10 2.13 -2.38
C VAL A 19 5.14 2.64 -3.38
N VAL A 20 6.42 2.36 -3.17
CA VAL A 20 7.49 2.75 -4.11
C VAL A 20 7.32 2.05 -5.46
N ILE A 21 7.10 0.73 -5.47
CA ILE A 21 6.88 -0.05 -6.69
C ILE A 21 5.61 0.41 -7.42
N GLY A 22 4.53 0.64 -6.69
CA GLY A 22 3.27 1.17 -7.20
C GLY A 22 3.46 2.54 -7.86
N THR A 23 4.17 3.44 -7.19
CA THR A 23 4.49 4.78 -7.73
C THR A 23 5.31 4.68 -9.01
N ILE A 24 6.30 3.78 -9.07
CA ILE A 24 7.11 3.55 -10.28
C ILE A 24 6.24 2.95 -11.39
N GLY A 25 5.41 1.96 -11.09
CA GLY A 25 4.53 1.32 -12.07
C GLY A 25 3.50 2.29 -12.65
N PHE A 26 2.85 3.09 -11.81
CA PHE A 26 1.96 4.16 -12.26
C PHE A 26 2.69 5.24 -13.05
N LYS A 27 3.94 5.56 -12.72
CA LYS A 27 4.76 6.50 -13.51
C LYS A 27 5.15 5.97 -14.89
N LEU A 28 5.39 4.66 -15.01
CA LEU A 28 5.77 4.02 -16.27
C LEU A 28 4.59 3.82 -17.22
N ILE A 29 3.41 3.53 -16.67
CA ILE A 29 2.20 3.21 -17.45
C ILE A 29 1.33 4.46 -17.66
N GLY A 30 1.34 5.38 -16.69
CA GLY A 30 0.56 6.62 -16.69
C GLY A 30 1.07 7.69 -17.65
N GLU A 31 0.26 8.73 -17.82
CA GLU A 31 0.58 9.86 -18.71
C GLU A 31 1.71 10.73 -18.17
N SER A 32 2.54 11.25 -19.08
CA SER A 32 3.69 12.12 -18.78
C SER A 32 3.32 13.46 -18.13
N LYS A 33 2.04 13.87 -18.19
CA LYS A 33 1.55 15.12 -17.59
C LYS A 33 1.20 14.98 -16.11
N THR A 34 1.19 13.77 -15.56
CA THR A 34 0.79 13.53 -14.17
C THR A 34 1.91 13.95 -13.23
N SER A 35 1.59 14.76 -12.21
CA SER A 35 2.58 15.16 -11.21
C SER A 35 3.05 13.97 -10.39
N ILE A 36 4.31 13.97 -9.95
CA ILE A 36 4.85 12.89 -9.10
C ILE A 36 4.04 12.74 -7.80
N LEU A 37 3.52 13.85 -7.27
CA LEU A 37 2.68 13.84 -6.07
C LEU A 37 1.33 13.15 -6.31
N ASP A 38 0.73 13.34 -7.49
CA ASP A 38 -0.55 12.72 -7.85
C ASP A 38 -0.38 11.21 -8.02
N ILE A 39 0.72 10.79 -8.66
CA ILE A 39 1.09 9.38 -8.83
C ILE A 39 1.34 8.72 -7.46
N LEU A 40 2.06 9.41 -6.57
CA LEU A 40 2.33 8.91 -5.22
C LEU A 40 1.05 8.82 -4.39
N TYR A 41 0.20 9.84 -4.43
CA TYR A 41 -1.10 9.83 -3.76
C TYR A 41 -1.93 8.64 -4.23
N MET A 42 -1.95 8.40 -5.53
CA MET A 42 -2.74 7.34 -6.12
C MET A 42 -2.20 5.95 -5.72
N ALA A 43 -0.88 5.75 -5.78
CA ALA A 43 -0.26 4.53 -5.26
C ALA A 43 -0.57 4.31 -3.77
N ALA A 44 -0.42 5.35 -2.95
CA ALA A 44 -0.68 5.28 -1.51
C ALA A 44 -2.14 4.94 -1.21
N THR A 45 -3.09 5.65 -1.82
CA THR A 45 -4.54 5.44 -1.60
C THR A 45 -5.03 4.09 -2.09
N SER A 46 -4.43 3.51 -3.14
CA SER A 46 -4.68 2.12 -3.54
C SER A 46 -4.15 1.11 -2.51
N VAL A 47 -2.96 1.32 -1.96
CA VAL A 47 -2.36 0.41 -0.96
C VAL A 47 -3.16 0.41 0.35
N ILE A 48 -3.65 1.58 0.79
CA ILE A 48 -4.53 1.68 1.97
C ILE A 48 -6.01 1.38 1.66
N THR A 49 -6.32 0.91 0.45
CA THR A 49 -7.67 0.53 0.00
C THR A 49 -8.73 1.62 0.07
N VAL A 50 -8.32 2.89 0.15
CA VAL A 50 -9.24 4.03 0.07
C VAL A 50 -9.71 4.22 -1.36
N GLY A 51 -8.78 4.15 -2.33
CA GLY A 51 -9.10 4.01 -3.75
C GLY A 51 -10.02 5.08 -4.32
N TYR A 52 -9.70 6.37 -4.14
CA TYR A 52 -10.54 7.48 -4.62
C TYR A 52 -10.78 7.53 -6.14
N GLY A 53 -10.04 6.76 -6.96
CA GLY A 53 -10.35 6.53 -8.37
C GLY A 53 -10.20 7.72 -9.34
N ASP A 54 -10.17 8.96 -8.84
CA ASP A 54 -10.55 10.14 -9.62
C ASP A 54 -9.38 11.02 -10.10
N ILE A 55 -8.15 10.81 -9.62
CA ILE A 55 -7.04 11.76 -9.90
C ILE A 55 -6.35 11.47 -11.24
N ILE A 56 -6.45 10.24 -11.75
CA ILE A 56 -5.92 9.88 -13.06
C ILE A 56 -7.10 9.38 -13.86
N GLY A 57 -7.51 10.17 -14.86
CA GLY A 57 -8.58 9.79 -15.77
C GLY A 57 -8.18 8.56 -16.57
N PHE A 58 -8.44 7.37 -16.01
CA PHE A 58 -8.19 6.07 -16.61
C PHE A 58 -9.08 5.76 -17.83
N TYR A 59 -9.54 6.79 -18.55
CA TYR A 59 -10.67 6.62 -19.45
C TYR A 59 -10.28 5.85 -20.72
N ASP A 60 -9.02 5.92 -21.16
CA ASP A 60 -8.64 5.41 -22.49
C ASP A 60 -7.56 4.31 -22.53
N LYS A 61 -6.94 3.91 -21.39
CA LYS A 61 -5.84 2.93 -21.39
C LYS A 61 -6.13 1.67 -20.57
N PRO A 62 -6.33 0.50 -21.21
CA PRO A 62 -6.62 -0.76 -20.51
C PRO A 62 -5.46 -1.24 -19.62
N MET A 63 -4.21 -0.90 -19.96
CA MET A 63 -3.02 -1.29 -19.19
C MET A 63 -2.96 -0.60 -17.82
N GLU A 64 -3.38 0.66 -17.74
CA GLU A 64 -3.42 1.40 -16.48
C GLU A 64 -4.45 0.80 -15.52
N LYS A 65 -5.62 0.41 -16.04
CA LYS A 65 -6.66 -0.29 -15.26
C LYS A 65 -6.18 -1.64 -14.74
N LEU A 66 -5.52 -2.43 -15.59
CA LEU A 66 -4.99 -3.73 -15.18
C LEU A 66 -3.96 -3.60 -14.06
N PHE A 67 -3.05 -2.62 -14.17
CA PHE A 67 -2.07 -2.35 -13.13
C PHE A 67 -2.72 -1.87 -11.82
N ALA A 68 -3.75 -1.04 -11.90
CA ALA A 68 -4.52 -0.61 -10.73
C ALA A 68 -5.21 -1.80 -10.05
N ILE A 69 -5.82 -2.71 -10.81
CA ILE A 69 -6.45 -3.92 -10.28
C ILE A 69 -5.42 -4.79 -9.55
N ILE A 70 -4.26 -5.05 -10.17
CA ILE A 70 -3.18 -5.83 -9.55
C ILE A 70 -2.69 -5.16 -8.27
N SER A 71 -2.49 -3.84 -8.31
CA SER A 71 -2.05 -3.04 -7.15
C SER A 71 -3.08 -3.06 -6.02
N LEU A 72 -4.38 -3.09 -6.33
CA LEU A 72 -5.46 -3.22 -5.35
C LEU A 72 -5.42 -4.59 -4.65
N PHE A 73 -5.26 -5.69 -5.39
CA PHE A 73 -5.14 -7.03 -4.79
C PHE A 73 -3.93 -7.13 -3.85
N ILE A 74 -2.79 -6.59 -4.27
CA ILE A 74 -1.57 -6.56 -3.46
C ILE A 74 -1.76 -5.67 -2.22
N GLY A 75 -2.35 -4.48 -2.39
CA GLY A 75 -2.64 -3.53 -1.32
C GLY A 75 -3.55 -4.12 -0.25
N ALA A 76 -4.65 -4.76 -0.65
CA ALA A 76 -5.58 -5.43 0.25
C ALA A 76 -4.90 -6.52 1.10
N GLY A 77 -4.06 -7.36 0.49
CA GLY A 77 -3.28 -8.38 1.22
C GLY A 77 -2.34 -7.77 2.27
N CYS A 78 -1.74 -6.63 1.97
CA CYS A 78 -0.86 -5.92 2.89
C CYS A 78 -1.61 -5.26 4.03
N ALA A 79 -2.77 -4.65 3.76
CA ALA A 79 -3.63 -4.07 4.79
C ALA A 79 -4.08 -5.13 5.81
N ILE A 80 -4.47 -6.32 5.34
CA ILE A 80 -4.82 -7.46 6.20
C ILE A 80 -3.62 -7.91 7.04
N SER A 81 -2.45 -8.04 6.43
CA SER A 81 -1.21 -8.43 7.13
C SER A 81 -0.79 -7.42 8.21
N PHE A 82 -1.03 -6.13 7.95
CA PHE A 82 -0.80 -5.06 8.91
C PHE A 82 -1.77 -5.15 10.09
N HIS A 83 -3.05 -5.37 9.83
CA HIS A 83 -4.05 -5.57 10.86
C HIS A 83 -3.72 -6.79 11.75
N ASP A 84 -3.38 -7.94 11.16
CA ASP A 84 -3.00 -9.15 11.92
C ASP A 84 -1.74 -8.93 12.76
N SER A 85 -0.71 -8.32 12.17
CA SER A 85 0.54 -8.01 12.89
C SER A 85 0.32 -7.02 14.04
N GLY A 86 -0.59 -6.06 13.87
CA GLY A 86 -1.04 -5.14 14.91
C GLY A 86 -1.75 -5.86 16.06
N CYS A 87 -2.70 -6.73 15.75
CA CYS A 87 -3.38 -7.58 16.73
C CYS A 87 -2.42 -8.48 17.51
N LEU A 88 -1.46 -9.11 16.83
CA LEU A 88 -0.43 -9.94 17.46
C LEU A 88 0.50 -9.13 18.36
N PHE A 89 0.86 -7.91 17.95
CA PHE A 89 1.65 -7.01 18.78
C PHE A 89 0.89 -6.58 20.03
N TYR A 90 -0.40 -6.24 19.89
CA TYR A 90 -1.26 -5.86 21.01
C TYR A 90 -1.44 -7.02 22.00
N ARG A 91 -1.76 -8.22 21.51
CA ARG A 91 -1.94 -9.43 22.33
C ARG A 91 -0.69 -9.79 23.14
N ARG A 92 0.50 -9.68 22.56
CA ARG A 92 1.77 -9.88 23.29
C ARG A 92 1.96 -8.90 24.44
N ARG A 93 1.44 -7.68 24.30
CA ARG A 93 1.55 -6.65 25.33
C ARG A 93 0.55 -6.85 26.48
N THR A 94 -0.60 -7.47 26.21
CA THR A 94 -1.61 -7.78 27.23
C THR A 94 -1.31 -9.10 27.95
N GLU A 95 -0.84 -10.13 27.24
CA GLU A 95 -0.47 -11.43 27.85
C GLU A 95 0.80 -11.34 28.72
N GLY A 96 1.78 -10.51 28.36
CA GLY A 96 2.99 -10.29 29.18
C GLY A 96 2.80 -9.41 30.42
N ARG A 97 1.55 -9.10 30.78
CA ARG A 97 1.17 -8.22 31.89
C ARG A 97 0.34 -8.90 32.99
N GLY A 98 -0.01 -10.18 32.81
CA GLY A 98 -0.60 -11.05 33.84
C GLY A 98 0.44 -12.00 34.41
#